data_AF-A0A954T045-F1
#
_entry.id   AF-A0A954T045-F1
#
_cell.length_a   1.000
_cell.length_b   1.000
_cell.length_c   1.000
_cell.angle_alpha   90.00
_cell.angle_beta   90.00
_cell.angle_gamma   90.00
#
_symmetry.space_group_name_H-M   'P 1'
#
loop_
_entity.id
_entity.type
_entity.pdbx_description
1 polymer ?
#
loop_
_entity_poly.entity_id
_entity_poly.type
_entity_poly.pdbx_seq_one_letter_code
_entity_poly.pdbx_strand_id
1 'polypeptide(L)'
;MKRLLVTGLIACTSLLGAPRANADWNEFWAQFERDRSRNEAWPHPFLRADQQAVRQTFRVMVDRGWEQQLVFQHFHFDTQSNELNELGEKKLRWILSQAPSERSQIFVQQTLDEDINSARMLAIQTRATEIAANSGRDISPSNASPYHLRGVAADQMTGSVLSASTGVGQVQGGGGSPGGSSSSGN
;
A
#
# COMPACT_ATOMS: atom_id res chain seq x y z
N MET A 1 -26.36 53.44 18.58
CA MET A 1 -24.94 53.70 18.89
C MET A 1 -24.17 52.50 19.49
N LYS A 2 -24.81 51.40 19.92
CA LYS A 2 -24.11 50.20 20.45
C LYS A 2 -23.60 49.22 19.38
N ARG A 3 -24.20 49.21 18.18
CA ARG A 3 -23.83 48.28 17.08
C ARG A 3 -22.55 48.67 16.33
N LEU A 4 -22.18 49.95 16.33
CA LEU A 4 -20.95 50.45 15.69
C LEU A 4 -19.70 50.25 16.57
N LEU A 5 -19.86 50.18 17.89
CA LEU A 5 -18.77 49.91 18.83
C LEU A 5 -18.36 48.43 18.83
N VAL A 6 -19.32 47.51 18.63
CA VAL A 6 -19.04 46.06 18.61
C VAL A 6 -18.32 45.65 17.33
N THR A 7 -18.63 46.25 16.18
CA THR A 7 -17.93 45.97 14.90
C THR A 7 -16.50 46.53 14.86
N GLY A 8 -16.24 47.65 15.54
CA GLY A 8 -14.89 48.20 15.66
C GLY A 8 -13.96 47.35 16.54
N LEU A 9 -14.52 46.71 17.58
CA LEU A 9 -13.75 45.90 18.53
C LEU A 9 -13.32 44.54 17.93
N ILE A 10 -14.17 43.94 17.10
CA ILE A 10 -13.86 42.67 16.39
C ILE A 10 -12.79 42.89 15.30
N ALA A 11 -12.80 44.05 14.63
CA ALA A 11 -11.77 44.40 13.64
C ALA A 11 -10.40 44.73 14.28
N CYS A 12 -10.36 45.18 15.54
CA CYS A 12 -9.11 45.48 16.23
C CYS A 12 -8.42 44.22 16.79
N THR A 13 -9.19 43.17 17.13
CA THR A 13 -8.64 41.89 17.58
C THR A 13 -8.00 41.06 16.46
N SER A 14 -8.35 41.27 15.19
CA SER A 14 -7.71 40.56 14.06
C SER A 14 -6.37 41.14 13.62
N LEU A 15 -5.99 42.35 14.08
CA LEU A 15 -4.68 42.96 13.78
C LEU A 15 -3.59 42.70 14.83
N LEU A 16 -3.91 42.13 16.00
CA LEU A 16 -2.95 41.88 17.09
C LEU A 16 -2.21 40.53 16.98
N GLY A 17 -2.57 39.69 16.00
CA GLY A 17 -2.04 38.35 15.80
C GLY A 17 -1.08 38.18 14.62
N ALA A 18 -0.45 39.25 14.13
CA ALA A 18 0.61 39.10 13.12
C ALA A 18 1.79 38.34 13.76
N PRO A 19 2.21 37.18 13.24
CA PRO A 19 3.42 36.53 13.72
C PRO A 19 4.57 37.53 13.55
N ARG A 20 5.21 37.91 14.66
CA ARG A 20 6.42 38.73 14.62
C ARG A 20 7.49 37.87 13.96
N ALA A 21 7.83 38.19 12.71
CA ALA A 21 9.03 37.65 12.09
C ALA A 21 10.23 38.18 12.88
N ASN A 22 10.76 37.36 13.78
CA ASN A 22 12.01 37.65 14.46
C ASN A 22 13.12 37.00 13.63
N ALA A 23 14.06 37.78 13.14
CA ALA A 23 15.21 37.26 12.42
C ALA A 23 16.17 36.66 13.45
N ASP A 24 15.99 35.38 13.80
CA ASP A 24 16.92 34.67 14.66
C ASP A 24 18.19 34.35 13.87
N TRP A 25 19.14 35.29 13.93
CA TRP A 25 20.45 35.18 13.28
C TRP A 25 21.26 33.98 13.75
N ASN A 26 21.07 33.54 14.99
CA ASN A 26 21.76 32.35 15.51
C ASN A 26 21.17 31.08 14.88
N GLU A 27 19.85 31.01 14.78
CA GLU A 27 19.19 29.91 14.09
C GLU A 27 19.57 29.87 12.60
N PHE A 28 19.65 31.03 11.94
CA PHE A 28 20.09 31.13 10.55
C PHE A 28 21.49 30.54 10.36
N TRP A 29 22.49 31.00 11.12
CA TRP A 29 23.86 30.48 10.98
C TRP A 29 23.96 28.99 11.37
N ALA A 30 23.19 28.54 12.37
CA ALA A 30 23.10 27.14 12.72
C ALA A 30 22.45 26.28 11.62
N GLN A 31 21.47 26.80 10.88
CA GLN A 31 20.90 26.13 9.70
C GLN A 31 21.90 26.12 8.55
N PHE A 32 22.55 27.26 8.27
CA PHE A 32 23.57 27.37 7.21
C PHE A 32 24.72 26.39 7.39
N GLU A 33 25.26 26.28 8.61
CA GLU A 33 26.39 25.38 8.89
C GLU A 33 25.99 23.90 8.80
N ARG A 34 24.74 23.57 9.17
CA ARG A 34 24.17 22.24 8.93
C ARG A 34 24.05 21.94 7.44
N ASP A 35 23.58 22.89 6.63
CA ASP A 35 23.45 22.70 5.20
C ASP A 35 24.82 22.61 4.49
N ARG A 36 25.80 23.42 4.91
CA ARG A 36 27.19 23.36 4.43
C ARG A 36 27.81 21.99 4.72
N SER A 37 27.77 21.52 5.97
CA SER A 37 28.31 20.23 6.36
C SER A 37 27.60 19.05 5.67
N ARG A 38 26.28 19.17 5.44
CA ARG A 38 25.49 18.19 4.69
C ARG A 38 25.84 18.13 3.20
N ASN A 39 26.09 19.28 2.57
CA ASN A 39 26.54 19.35 1.18
C ASN A 39 27.95 18.77 1.02
N GLU A 40 28.86 19.02 1.98
CA GLU A 40 30.20 18.42 1.99
C GLU A 40 30.17 16.90 2.19
N ALA A 41 29.22 16.40 2.98
CA ALA A 41 29.04 14.97 3.21
C ALA A 41 28.30 14.25 2.07
N TRP A 42 27.77 14.98 1.07
CA TRP A 42 27.06 14.38 -0.06
C TRP A 42 28.00 13.42 -0.83
N PRO A 43 27.56 12.19 -1.18
CA PRO A 43 26.20 11.64 -1.09
C PRO A 43 25.96 10.71 0.12
N HIS A 44 26.96 10.44 0.95
CA HIS A 44 26.94 9.30 1.89
C HIS A 44 25.80 9.30 2.94
N PRO A 45 25.33 10.43 3.53
CA PRO A 45 24.23 10.38 4.50
C PRO A 45 22.87 10.07 3.86
N PHE A 46 22.68 10.41 2.57
CA PHE A 46 21.41 10.20 1.87
C PHE A 46 21.36 8.85 1.16
N LEU A 47 22.50 8.36 0.68
CA LEU A 47 22.58 7.14 -0.10
C LEU A 47 22.00 5.92 0.65
N ARG A 48 22.30 5.79 1.95
CA ARG A 48 21.78 4.67 2.75
C ARG A 48 20.27 4.77 2.97
N ALA A 49 19.78 5.96 3.27
CA ALA A 49 18.35 6.20 3.48
C ALA A 49 17.57 5.92 2.19
N ASP A 50 18.07 6.39 1.05
CA ASP A 50 17.46 6.15 -0.26
C ASP A 50 17.49 4.65 -0.64
N GLN A 51 18.63 3.98 -0.50
CA GLN A 51 18.73 2.53 -0.72
C GLN A 51 17.78 1.74 0.19
N GLN A 52 17.63 2.14 1.45
CA GLN A 52 16.68 1.52 2.36
C GLN A 52 15.25 1.75 1.89
N ALA A 53 14.86 2.97 1.51
CA ALA A 53 13.52 3.28 1.01
C ALA A 53 13.14 2.40 -0.20
N VAL A 54 14.06 2.26 -1.15
CA VAL A 54 13.88 1.37 -2.30
C VAL A 54 13.76 -0.09 -1.87
N ARG A 55 14.68 -0.60 -1.03
CA ARG A 55 14.66 -1.99 -0.56
C ARG A 55 13.42 -2.35 0.25
N GLN A 56 12.91 -1.43 1.07
CA GLN A 56 11.71 -1.68 1.89
C GLN A 56 10.48 -1.93 1.01
N THR A 57 10.36 -1.20 -0.10
CA THR A 57 9.27 -1.40 -1.05
C THR A 57 9.30 -2.82 -1.65
N PHE A 58 10.48 -3.26 -2.11
CA PHE A 58 10.64 -4.62 -2.63
C PHE A 58 10.45 -5.70 -1.57
N ARG A 59 10.85 -5.44 -0.32
CA ARG A 59 10.63 -6.39 0.78
C ARG A 59 9.15 -6.70 0.97
N VAL A 60 8.29 -5.67 0.95
CA VAL A 60 6.83 -5.87 1.03
C VAL A 60 6.34 -6.70 -0.15
N MET A 61 6.80 -6.43 -1.37
CA MET A 61 6.40 -7.20 -2.56
C MET A 61 6.83 -8.67 -2.45
N VAL A 62 8.05 -8.93 -1.99
CA VAL A 62 8.58 -10.28 -1.78
C VAL A 62 7.79 -11.00 -0.69
N ASP A 63 7.50 -10.34 0.43
CA ASP A 63 6.73 -10.92 1.54
C ASP A 63 5.32 -11.31 1.08
N ARG A 64 4.64 -10.45 0.31
CA ARG A 64 3.32 -10.76 -0.28
C ARG A 64 3.39 -11.86 -1.35
N GLY A 65 4.45 -11.90 -2.16
CA GLY A 65 4.65 -12.97 -3.13
C GLY A 65 4.83 -14.33 -2.47
N TRP A 66 5.56 -14.37 -1.35
CA TRP A 66 5.68 -15.58 -0.53
C TRP A 66 4.34 -15.99 0.09
N GLU A 67 3.59 -15.04 0.67
CA GLU A 67 2.25 -15.32 1.19
C GLU A 67 1.37 -15.96 0.10
N GLN A 68 1.30 -15.35 -1.10
CA GLN A 68 0.52 -15.86 -2.22
C GLN A 68 0.93 -17.29 -2.63
N GLN A 69 2.22 -17.58 -2.66
CA GLN A 69 2.72 -18.91 -3.02
C GLN A 69 2.31 -19.97 -1.98
N LEU A 70 2.21 -19.58 -0.71
CA LEU A 70 1.93 -20.46 0.42
C LEU A 70 0.44 -20.54 0.79
N VAL A 71 -0.42 -19.78 0.12
CA VAL A 71 -1.88 -19.86 0.27
C VAL A 71 -2.43 -21.15 -0.35
N PHE A 72 -3.16 -21.91 0.45
CA PHE A 72 -4.01 -23.02 0.04
C PHE A 72 -5.38 -22.48 -0.36
N GLN A 73 -5.64 -22.54 -1.66
CA GLN A 73 -6.90 -22.14 -2.29
C GLN A 73 -7.89 -23.31 -2.34
N HIS A 74 -9.15 -23.02 -2.67
CA HIS A 74 -10.24 -23.99 -2.74
C HIS A 74 -9.89 -25.28 -3.53
N PHE A 75 -9.16 -25.18 -4.64
CA PHE A 75 -8.79 -26.33 -5.47
C PHE A 75 -7.70 -27.24 -4.88
N HIS A 76 -7.10 -26.88 -3.74
CA HIS A 76 -6.20 -27.79 -3.00
C HIS A 76 -6.98 -28.73 -2.07
N PHE A 77 -8.30 -28.53 -1.99
CA PHE A 77 -9.19 -29.33 -1.17
C PHE A 77 -10.16 -30.08 -2.07
N ASP A 78 -10.64 -31.21 -1.59
CA ASP A 78 -11.79 -31.88 -2.18
C ASP A 78 -13.08 -31.11 -1.83
N THR A 79 -13.93 -30.92 -2.83
CA THR A 79 -15.19 -30.18 -2.74
C THR A 79 -16.21 -30.80 -1.80
N GLN A 80 -16.20 -32.13 -1.62
CA GLN A 80 -17.19 -32.81 -0.77
C GLN A 80 -16.71 -32.99 0.67
N SER A 81 -15.43 -33.35 0.86
CA SER A 81 -14.89 -33.66 2.18
C SER A 81 -14.17 -32.48 2.86
N ASN A 82 -13.79 -31.42 2.11
CA ASN A 82 -12.85 -30.39 2.56
C ASN A 82 -11.48 -30.92 3.04
N GLU A 83 -11.17 -32.18 2.74
CA GLU A 83 -9.85 -32.75 2.97
C GLU A 83 -8.86 -32.30 1.90
N LEU A 84 -7.57 -32.40 2.23
CA LEU A 84 -6.49 -32.04 1.33
C LEU A 84 -6.43 -33.06 0.17
N ASN A 85 -6.47 -32.57 -1.06
CA ASN A 85 -6.34 -33.44 -2.23
C ASN A 85 -4.87 -33.71 -2.59
N GLU A 86 -4.62 -34.52 -3.62
CA GLU A 86 -3.25 -34.89 -4.03
C GLU A 86 -2.39 -33.66 -4.38
N LEU A 87 -3.00 -32.63 -4.98
CA LEU A 87 -2.32 -31.38 -5.34
C LEU A 87 -1.95 -30.58 -4.09
N GLY A 88 -2.87 -30.46 -3.14
CA GLY A 88 -2.65 -29.87 -1.83
C GLY A 88 -1.55 -30.60 -1.05
N GLU A 89 -1.56 -31.93 -1.04
CA GLU A 89 -0.52 -32.71 -0.39
C GLU A 89 0.86 -32.48 -1.01
N LYS A 90 0.97 -32.50 -2.34
CA LYS A 90 2.24 -32.23 -3.03
C LYS A 90 2.77 -30.84 -2.68
N LYS A 91 1.88 -29.84 -2.65
CA LYS A 91 2.23 -28.48 -2.23
C LYS A 91 2.70 -28.47 -0.78
N LEU A 92 1.99 -29.11 0.14
CA LEU A 92 2.36 -29.19 1.55
C LEU A 92 3.75 -29.83 1.72
N ARG A 93 4.03 -30.94 1.02
CA ARG A 93 5.36 -31.58 1.04
C ARG A 93 6.46 -30.64 0.51
N TRP A 94 6.17 -29.90 -0.56
CA TRP A 94 7.10 -28.90 -1.10
C TRP A 94 7.38 -27.79 -0.08
N ILE A 95 6.33 -27.25 0.56
CA ILE A 95 6.47 -26.21 1.59
C ILE A 95 7.31 -26.72 2.77
N LEU A 96 7.05 -27.94 3.24
CA LEU A 96 7.76 -28.52 4.38
C LEU A 96 9.25 -28.80 4.07
N SER A 97 9.58 -29.19 2.83
CA SER A 97 10.94 -29.58 2.43
C SER A 97 11.81 -28.45 1.85
N GLN A 98 11.22 -27.55 1.06
CA GLN A 98 11.97 -26.56 0.28
C GLN A 98 11.78 -25.11 0.73
N ALA A 99 10.68 -24.77 1.42
CA ALA A 99 10.47 -23.39 1.84
C ALA A 99 11.40 -23.01 3.01
N PRO A 100 12.05 -21.83 2.97
CA PRO A 100 12.85 -21.33 4.08
C PRO A 100 12.02 -21.21 5.37
N SER A 101 12.59 -21.62 6.51
CA SER A 101 11.87 -21.66 7.80
C SER A 101 11.20 -20.34 8.17
N GLU A 102 11.90 -19.22 7.96
CA GLU A 102 11.42 -17.86 8.25
C GLU A 102 10.18 -17.44 7.47
N ARG A 103 9.93 -18.07 6.31
CA ARG A 103 8.86 -17.69 5.38
C ARG A 103 7.82 -18.79 5.23
N SER A 104 7.92 -19.84 6.04
CA SER A 104 7.21 -21.08 5.80
C SER A 104 5.83 -21.18 6.45
N GLN A 105 5.28 -20.04 6.87
CA GLN A 105 3.93 -19.91 7.41
C GLN A 105 2.91 -20.34 6.35
N ILE A 106 1.97 -21.19 6.77
CA ILE A 106 0.96 -21.75 5.86
C ILE A 106 -0.30 -20.90 5.96
N PHE A 107 -0.86 -20.58 4.80
CA PHE A 107 -2.04 -19.74 4.71
C PHE A 107 -3.20 -20.51 4.11
N VAL A 108 -4.41 -20.30 4.62
CA VAL A 108 -5.64 -20.87 4.04
C VAL A 108 -6.50 -19.73 3.50
N GLN A 109 -6.96 -19.87 2.26
CA GLN A 109 -7.88 -18.90 1.68
C GLN A 109 -9.21 -18.92 2.44
N GLN A 110 -9.60 -17.75 2.95
CA GLN A 110 -10.89 -17.60 3.62
C GLN A 110 -12.05 -17.81 2.64
N THR A 111 -13.05 -18.53 3.13
CA THR A 111 -14.38 -18.62 2.53
C THR A 111 -15.38 -17.88 3.40
N LEU A 112 -16.61 -17.72 2.88
CA LEU A 112 -17.71 -17.09 3.62
C LEU A 112 -18.13 -17.87 4.87
N ASP A 113 -17.79 -19.16 4.92
CA ASP A 113 -18.16 -20.07 6.00
C ASP A 113 -16.95 -20.35 6.89
N GLU A 114 -17.04 -19.96 8.16
CA GLU A 114 -15.96 -20.12 9.12
C GLU A 114 -15.76 -21.59 9.53
N ASP A 115 -16.81 -22.41 9.45
CA ASP A 115 -16.72 -23.84 9.73
C ASP A 115 -15.87 -24.54 8.67
N ILE A 116 -16.01 -24.14 7.41
CA ILE A 116 -15.18 -24.63 6.30
C ILE A 116 -13.72 -24.17 6.47
N ASN A 117 -13.50 -22.93 6.90
CA ASN A 117 -12.16 -22.40 7.12
C ASN A 117 -11.42 -23.19 8.22
N SER A 118 -12.10 -23.42 9.36
CA SER A 118 -11.54 -24.18 10.48
C SER A 118 -11.30 -25.66 10.12
N ALA A 119 -12.22 -26.30 9.39
CA ALA A 119 -12.05 -27.67 8.91
C ALA A 119 -10.83 -27.82 8.00
N ARG A 120 -10.62 -26.88 7.05
CA ARG A 120 -9.47 -26.88 6.14
C ARG A 120 -8.15 -26.66 6.86
N MET A 121 -8.12 -25.74 7.84
CA MET A 121 -6.94 -25.53 8.68
C MET A 121 -6.58 -26.78 9.47
N LEU A 122 -7.58 -27.45 10.05
CA LEU A 122 -7.38 -28.70 10.78
C LEU A 122 -6.88 -29.82 9.84
N ALA A 123 -7.47 -29.97 8.66
CA ALA A 123 -7.03 -30.95 7.68
C ALA A 123 -5.56 -30.77 7.29
N ILE A 124 -5.13 -29.53 7.06
CA ILE A 124 -3.71 -29.22 6.78
C ILE A 124 -2.85 -29.54 8.00
N GLN A 125 -3.26 -29.13 9.20
CA GLN A 125 -2.50 -29.39 10.43
C GLN A 125 -2.28 -30.89 10.63
N THR A 126 -3.32 -31.70 10.53
CA THR A 126 -3.25 -33.16 10.65
C THR A 126 -2.28 -33.73 9.62
N ARG A 127 -2.44 -33.39 8.32
CA ARG A 127 -1.54 -33.86 7.27
C ARG A 127 -0.09 -33.39 7.47
N ALA A 128 0.11 -32.17 7.96
CA ALA A 128 1.44 -31.65 8.23
C ALA A 128 2.13 -32.44 9.34
N THR A 129 1.40 -32.78 10.42
CA THR A 129 1.93 -33.61 11.50
C THR A 129 2.24 -35.05 11.07
N GLU A 130 1.48 -35.60 10.11
CA GLU A 130 1.74 -36.92 9.52
C GLU A 130 3.01 -36.93 8.66
N ILE A 131 3.22 -35.88 7.85
CA ILE A 131 4.35 -35.77 6.92
C ILE A 131 5.64 -35.41 7.67
N ALA A 132 5.55 -34.49 8.62
CA ALA A 132 6.66 -34.00 9.40
C ALA A 132 6.23 -33.93 10.87
N ALA A 133 6.53 -35.00 11.61
CA ALA A 133 6.35 -35.01 13.05
C ALA A 133 7.06 -33.79 13.66
N ASN A 134 6.29 -32.90 14.30
CA ASN A 134 6.73 -31.61 14.84
C ASN A 134 6.91 -30.45 13.84
N SER A 135 6.12 -30.39 12.76
CA SER A 135 5.94 -29.12 12.04
C SER A 135 5.12 -28.14 12.91
N GLY A 136 5.74 -27.51 13.90
CA GLY A 136 5.16 -26.41 14.68
C GLY A 136 4.95 -25.12 13.86
N ARG A 137 4.54 -25.28 12.59
CA ARG A 137 4.31 -24.18 11.66
C ARG A 137 2.94 -23.59 11.92
N ASP A 138 2.91 -22.27 12.01
CA ASP A 138 1.67 -21.53 12.19
C ASP A 138 0.81 -21.62 10.92
N ILE A 139 -0.47 -21.92 11.12
CA ILE A 139 -1.48 -21.96 10.06
C ILE A 139 -2.43 -20.81 10.35
N SER A 140 -2.50 -19.87 9.42
CA SER A 140 -3.33 -18.68 9.57
C SER A 140 -4.30 -18.53 8.40
N PRO A 141 -5.49 -17.99 8.61
CA PRO A 141 -6.33 -17.57 7.50
C PRO A 141 -5.66 -16.41 6.78
N SER A 142 -5.62 -16.44 5.45
CA SER A 142 -5.16 -15.31 4.65
C SER A 142 -6.35 -14.52 4.13
N ASN A 143 -6.28 -13.21 4.37
CA ASN A 143 -7.17 -12.21 3.80
C ASN A 143 -6.72 -11.78 2.39
N ALA A 144 -5.66 -12.39 1.85
CA ALA A 144 -5.15 -12.05 0.53
C ALA A 144 -6.15 -12.50 -0.52
N SER A 145 -6.77 -11.52 -1.21
CA SER A 145 -7.51 -11.81 -2.43
C SER A 145 -6.54 -12.42 -3.43
N PRO A 146 -6.84 -13.61 -3.99
CA PRO A 146 -6.04 -14.16 -5.07
C PRO A 146 -5.99 -13.13 -6.20
N TYR A 147 -4.80 -12.95 -6.77
CA TYR A 147 -4.61 -11.99 -7.87
C TYR A 147 -5.23 -12.59 -9.15
N HIS A 148 -6.54 -12.43 -9.30
CA HIS A 148 -7.25 -12.76 -10.53
C HIS A 148 -7.06 -11.63 -11.55
N LEU A 149 -5.83 -11.43 -12.04
CA LEU A 149 -5.63 -10.52 -13.17
C LEU A 149 -6.29 -11.11 -14.42
N ARG A 150 -7.52 -10.69 -14.68
CA ARG A 150 -7.90 -10.44 -16.08
C ARG A 150 -7.15 -9.16 -16.48
N GLY A 151 -6.49 -9.15 -17.64
CA GLY A 151 -5.69 -8.02 -18.11
C GLY A 151 -6.38 -6.65 -17.95
N VAL A 152 -7.71 -6.63 -18.02
CA VAL A 152 -8.59 -5.48 -17.76
C VAL A 152 -8.30 -4.75 -16.44
N ALA A 153 -8.01 -5.44 -15.34
CA ALA A 153 -7.74 -4.76 -14.06
C ALA A 153 -6.36 -4.07 -14.05
N ALA A 154 -5.36 -4.67 -14.70
CA ALA A 154 -4.05 -4.04 -14.91
C ALA A 154 -4.17 -2.85 -15.88
N ASP A 155 -5.01 -2.95 -16.91
CA ASP A 155 -5.32 -1.86 -17.83
C ASP A 155 -6.05 -0.71 -17.11
N GLN A 156 -6.96 -1.01 -16.18
CA GLN A 156 -7.64 0.01 -15.38
C GLN A 156 -6.68 0.73 -14.43
N MET A 157 -5.76 0.01 -13.78
CA MET A 157 -4.74 0.63 -12.92
C MET A 157 -3.79 1.51 -13.75
N THR A 158 -3.31 1.00 -14.88
CA THR A 158 -2.43 1.74 -15.80
C THR A 158 -3.15 2.97 -16.39
N GLY A 159 -4.39 2.80 -16.84
CA GLY A 159 -5.23 3.87 -17.36
C GLY A 159 -5.57 4.93 -16.31
N SER A 160 -5.80 4.54 -15.05
CA SER A 160 -6.05 5.49 -13.96
C SER A 160 -4.82 6.31 -13.60
N VAL A 161 -3.63 5.70 -13.61
CA VAL A 161 -2.36 6.39 -13.35
C VAL A 161 -2.00 7.33 -14.51
N LEU A 162 -2.22 6.91 -15.75
CA LEU A 162 -2.03 7.75 -16.95
C LEU A 162 -3.03 8.91 -17.01
N SER A 163 -4.29 8.66 -16.63
CA SER A 163 -5.33 9.70 -16.51
C SER A 163 -5.00 10.69 -15.38
N ALA A 164 -4.51 10.20 -14.25
CA ALA A 164 -4.08 11.03 -13.13
C ALA A 164 -2.80 11.82 -13.43
N SER A 165 -1.90 11.31 -14.28
CA SER A 165 -0.66 11.99 -14.67
C SER A 165 -0.83 13.03 -15.77
N THR A 166 -2.02 13.16 -16.38
CA THR A 166 -2.27 14.18 -17.42
C THR A 166 -2.61 15.57 -16.85
N GLY A 167 -2.39 15.79 -15.55
CA GLY A 167 -2.50 17.10 -14.90
C GLY A 167 -1.25 17.98 -15.05
N VAL A 168 -0.64 18.07 -16.23
CA VAL A 168 0.29 19.18 -16.52
C VAL A 168 -0.58 20.41 -16.74
N GLY A 169 -0.47 21.39 -15.84
CA GLY A 169 -1.32 22.57 -15.78
C GLY A 169 -1.64 23.15 -17.14
N GLN A 170 -2.94 23.18 -17.49
CA GLN A 170 -3.42 24.04 -18.56
C GLN A 170 -3.09 25.48 -18.16
N VAL A 171 -2.07 26.05 -18.79
CA VAL A 171 -1.79 27.48 -18.76
C VAL A 171 -3.04 28.18 -19.31
N GLN A 172 -3.74 28.87 -18.43
CA GLN A 172 -4.89 29.69 -18.77
C GLN A 172 -4.42 30.92 -19.57
N GLY A 173 -4.30 30.75 -20.88
CA GLY A 173 -4.09 31.85 -21.83
C GLY A 173 -5.42 32.51 -22.15
N GLY A 174 -5.68 33.66 -21.52
CA GLY A 174 -6.82 34.52 -21.87
C GLY A 174 -6.60 35.24 -23.20
N GLY A 175 -7.65 35.30 -24.03
CA GLY A 175 -7.69 36.18 -25.21
C GLY A 175 -8.90 35.98 -26.12
N GLY A 176 -9.90 36.88 -26.00
CA GLY A 176 -10.69 37.41 -27.14
C GLY A 176 -12.00 36.71 -27.55
N SER A 177 -13.14 37.37 -27.27
CA SER A 177 -14.53 37.09 -27.69
C SER A 177 -14.83 37.27 -29.21
N PRO A 178 -16.10 37.35 -29.68
CA PRO A 178 -17.14 36.31 -29.83
C PRO A 178 -17.71 36.24 -31.28
N GLY A 179 -18.43 35.18 -31.67
CA GLY A 179 -19.19 35.23 -32.94
C GLY A 179 -20.04 34.01 -33.30
N GLY A 180 -21.37 34.18 -33.24
CA GLY A 180 -22.27 33.85 -34.36
C GLY A 180 -22.83 32.42 -34.55
N SER A 181 -23.99 32.17 -33.93
CA SER A 181 -25.23 31.56 -34.46
C SER A 181 -25.27 30.39 -35.46
N SER A 182 -26.11 29.41 -35.08
CA SER A 182 -27.11 28.62 -35.86
C SER A 182 -26.66 27.62 -36.94
N SER A 183 -27.07 26.35 -36.82
CA SER A 183 -28.32 25.83 -37.41
C SER A 183 -28.50 24.32 -37.21
N SER A 184 -29.76 23.93 -36.98
CA SER A 184 -30.34 22.58 -36.95
C SER A 184 -30.19 21.82 -38.28
N GLY A 185 -30.16 20.48 -38.23
CA GLY A 185 -30.36 19.63 -39.41
C GLY A 185 -30.38 18.14 -39.08
N ASN A 186 -31.61 17.60 -38.98
CA ASN A 186 -32.09 16.21 -39.07
C ASN A 186 -31.19 15.03 -38.68
#